data_AF-A0A0S6WXD6-F1
#
_entry.id   AF-A0A0S6WXD6-F1
#
_cell.length_a   1.000
_cell.length_b   1.000
_cell.length_c   1.000
_cell.angle_alpha   90.00
_cell.angle_beta   90.00
_cell.angle_gamma   90.00
#
_symmetry.space_group_name_H-M   'P 1'
#
loop_
_entity.id
_entity.type
_entity.pdbx_description
1 polymer ?
#
loop_
_entity_poly.entity_id
_entity_poly.type
_entity_poly.pdbx_seq_one_letter_code
_entity_poly.pdbx_strand_id
1 'polypeptide(L)'
;MAKDNRQSLYGEVTNRIIAELEEGRVPWVQPWDAARCPVTMPNNGVTGRIYSGINVLILWAAGIGGGYSSQRWLTYKQAEKAGGNVKRGEKGTVICYADRFTPKDEAQKARSEDRDARTVAFL
;
A
#
# COMPACT_ATOMS: atom_id res chain seq x y z
N MET A 1 20.37 -19.31 -0.99
CA MET A 1 19.00 -19.55 -0.48
C MET A 1 18.30 -18.21 -0.39
N ALA A 2 17.35 -17.91 -1.29
CA ALA A 2 16.59 -16.67 -1.26
C ALA A 2 15.55 -16.77 -0.14
N LYS A 3 15.83 -16.15 1.02
CA LYS A 3 14.85 -16.03 2.09
C LYS A 3 13.72 -15.14 1.57
N ASP A 4 12.49 -15.63 1.73
CA ASP A 4 11.25 -15.09 1.19
C ASP A 4 11.14 -13.56 1.39
N ASN A 5 11.29 -12.79 0.30
CA ASN A 5 11.24 -11.32 0.28
C ASN A 5 9.91 -10.77 0.82
N ARG A 6 8.87 -11.62 0.87
CA ARG A 6 7.58 -11.33 1.49
C ARG A 6 7.66 -11.32 3.01
N GLN A 7 8.35 -12.29 3.63
CA GLN A 7 8.59 -12.31 5.07
C GLN A 7 9.43 -11.11 5.52
N SER A 8 10.35 -10.62 4.68
CA SER A 8 11.14 -9.45 5.03
C SER A 8 10.33 -8.15 5.02
N LEU A 9 9.42 -7.94 4.06
CA LEU A 9 8.57 -6.75 4.03
C LEU A 9 7.64 -6.69 5.24
N TYR A 10 6.92 -7.78 5.53
CA TYR A 10 6.05 -7.82 6.70
C TYR A 10 6.85 -7.68 8.00
N GLY A 11 8.02 -8.31 8.08
CA GLY A 11 8.94 -8.17 9.21
C GLY A 11 9.44 -6.73 9.39
N GLU A 12 9.79 -6.04 8.31
CA GLU A 12 10.24 -4.64 8.36
C GLU A 12 9.13 -3.70 8.84
N VAL A 13 7.92 -3.85 8.30
CA VAL A 13 6.75 -3.06 8.75
C VAL A 13 6.43 -3.36 10.20
N THR A 14 6.49 -4.63 10.61
CA THR A 14 6.24 -5.05 12.00
C THR A 14 7.29 -4.48 12.95
N ASN A 15 8.57 -4.60 12.62
CA ASN A 15 9.67 -4.06 13.42
C ASN A 15 9.58 -2.55 13.54
N ARG A 16 9.17 -1.86 12.47
CA ARG A 16 8.92 -0.42 12.52
C ARG A 16 7.75 -0.09 13.45
N ILE A 17 6.64 -0.82 13.37
CA ILE A 17 5.50 -0.63 14.29
C ILE A 17 5.94 -0.86 15.74
N ILE A 18 6.76 -1.89 16.01
CA ILE A 18 7.30 -2.17 17.34
C ILE A 18 8.14 -1.00 17.83
N ALA A 19 9.09 -0.50 17.03
CA ALA A 19 9.94 0.62 17.42
C ALA A 19 9.12 1.88 17.75
N GLU A 20 8.12 2.21 16.94
CA GLU A 20 7.23 3.35 17.21
C GLU A 20 6.45 3.18 18.52
N LEU A 21 6.00 1.96 18.83
CA LEU A 21 5.33 1.62 20.09
C LEU A 21 6.26 1.68 21.29
N GLU A 22 7.51 1.22 21.15
CA GLU A 22 8.55 1.30 22.19
C GLU A 22 8.89 2.75 22.55
N GLU A 23 8.82 3.66 21.56
CA GLU A 23 8.97 5.10 21.77
C GLU A 23 7.70 5.78 22.34
N GLY A 24 6.72 4.97 22.78
CA GLY A 24 5.48 5.43 23.43
C GLY A 24 4.45 6.00 22.46
N ARG A 25 4.63 5.79 21.16
CA ARG A 25 3.75 6.36 20.13
C ARG A 25 2.90 5.28 19.49
N VAL A 26 1.62 5.57 19.32
CA VAL A 26 0.66 4.60 18.80
C VAL A 26 0.45 4.87 17.30
N PRO A 27 0.94 4.03 16.37
CA PRO A 27 0.99 4.38 14.94
C PRO A 27 -0.38 4.56 14.28
N TRP A 28 -1.40 3.91 14.83
CA TRP A 28 -2.79 3.98 14.35
C TRP A 28 -3.63 5.05 15.07
N VAL A 29 -3.05 5.76 16.05
CA VAL A 29 -3.69 6.88 16.76
C VAL A 29 -2.95 8.16 16.36
N GLN A 30 -3.68 9.10 15.78
CA GLN A 30 -3.20 10.47 15.48
C GLN A 30 -2.92 11.22 16.81
N PRO A 31 -1.93 12.14 16.95
CA PRO A 31 -1.27 12.96 15.90
C PRO A 31 0.27 13.09 16.02
N TRP A 32 0.95 13.16 14.87
CA TRP A 32 2.39 13.42 14.82
C TRP A 32 2.57 14.59 13.88
N ASP A 33 2.70 15.77 14.50
CA ASP A 33 2.99 17.07 13.89
C ASP A 33 2.25 17.37 12.57
N ALA A 34 1.01 17.83 12.69
CA ALA A 34 0.17 18.28 11.57
C ALA A 34 0.83 19.36 10.69
N ALA A 35 1.92 19.99 11.15
CA ALA A 35 2.68 20.96 10.37
C ALA A 35 3.57 20.32 9.29
N ARG A 36 3.97 19.05 9.43
CA ARG A 36 4.90 18.38 8.50
C ARG A 36 4.21 17.59 7.38
N CYS A 37 2.98 17.16 7.60
CA CYS A 37 2.22 16.42 6.58
C CYS A 37 0.72 16.69 6.75
N PRO A 38 -0.03 17.00 5.66
CA PRO A 38 -1.47 17.14 5.76
C PRO A 38 -2.06 15.84 6.30
N VAL A 39 -2.87 16.01 7.35
CA VAL A 39 -3.50 14.96 8.16
C VAL A 39 -4.69 14.37 7.39
N THR A 40 -4.41 13.84 6.20
CA THR A 40 -5.42 13.29 5.29
C THR A 40 -5.14 11.81 5.03
N MET A 41 -6.20 11.06 4.76
CA MET A 41 -6.07 9.65 4.40
C MET A 41 -5.26 9.51 3.11
N PRO A 42 -4.27 8.59 3.06
CA PRO A 42 -3.56 8.29 1.83
C PRO A 42 -4.54 7.84 0.77
N ASN A 43 -4.42 8.39 -0.43
CA ASN A 43 -5.27 8.01 -1.55
C ASN A 43 -4.47 7.87 -2.84
N ASN A 44 -5.02 7.13 -3.78
CA ASN A 44 -4.45 7.04 -5.10
C ASN A 44 -4.61 8.39 -5.83
N GLY A 45 -3.50 8.95 -6.31
CA GLY A 45 -3.50 10.27 -6.94
C GLY A 45 -4.29 10.36 -8.26
N VAL A 46 -4.55 9.23 -8.94
CA VAL A 46 -5.36 9.18 -10.18
C VAL A 46 -6.82 8.89 -9.88
N THR A 47 -7.10 7.82 -9.12
CA THR A 47 -8.48 7.34 -8.93
C THR A 47 -9.17 7.96 -7.72
N GLY A 48 -8.43 8.62 -6.83
CA GLY A 48 -8.94 9.15 -5.57
C GLY A 48 -9.28 8.09 -4.51
N ARG A 49 -9.15 6.79 -4.83
CA ARG A 49 -9.46 5.70 -3.90
C ARG A 49 -8.56 5.77 -2.67
N ILE A 50 -9.18 5.79 -1.49
CA ILE A 50 -8.48 5.80 -0.20
C ILE A 50 -7.87 4.41 0.06
N TYR A 51 -6.62 4.40 0.55
CA TYR A 51 -5.96 3.17 1.01
C TYR A 51 -6.51 2.73 2.36
N SER A 52 -6.53 1.42 2.60
CA SER A 52 -7.08 0.82 3.82
C SER A 52 -6.09 -0.15 4.48
N GLY A 53 -6.31 -0.42 5.77
CA GLY A 53 -5.51 -1.38 6.54
C GLY A 53 -4.05 -0.94 6.71
N ILE A 54 -3.13 -1.90 6.63
CA ILE A 54 -1.69 -1.68 6.88
C ILE A 54 -1.06 -0.66 5.92
N ASN A 55 -1.62 -0.51 4.71
CA ASN A 55 -1.13 0.45 3.74
C ASN A 55 -1.26 1.90 4.24
N VAL A 56 -2.22 2.20 5.11
CA VAL A 56 -2.33 3.53 5.70
C VAL A 56 -1.09 3.85 6.53
N LEU A 57 -0.68 2.92 7.39
CA LEU A 57 0.48 3.07 8.26
C LEU A 57 1.78 3.16 7.46
N ILE A 58 1.96 2.28 6.46
CA ILE A 58 3.14 2.27 5.59
C ILE A 58 3.28 3.61 4.87
N LEU A 59 2.18 4.11 4.28
CA LEU A 59 2.19 5.34 3.49
C LEU A 59 2.37 6.58 4.38
N TRP A 60 1.75 6.62 5.57
CA TRP A 60 2.02 7.70 6.52
C TRP A 60 3.49 7.73 6.95
N ALA A 61 4.06 6.58 7.29
CA ALA A 61 5.44 6.48 7.71
C ALA A 61 6.43 6.89 6.60
N ALA A 62 6.10 6.57 5.35
CA ALA A 62 6.85 7.03 4.17
C ALA A 62 6.67 8.53 3.91
N GLY A 63 5.45 9.06 4.06
CA GLY A 63 5.13 10.48 3.94
C GLY A 63 5.92 11.34 4.91
N ILE A 64 5.95 10.93 6.18
CA ILE A 64 6.68 11.63 7.25
C ILE A 64 8.19 11.50 7.05
N GLY A 65 8.69 10.28 6.79
CA GLY A 65 10.12 10.04 6.58
C GLY A 65 10.70 10.72 5.34
N GLY A 66 9.90 10.88 4.28
CA GLY A 66 10.27 11.58 3.06
C GLY A 66 9.97 13.08 3.05
N GLY A 67 9.29 13.61 4.08
CA GLY A 67 8.90 15.01 4.14
C GLY A 67 7.89 15.42 3.06
N TYR A 68 7.03 14.50 2.62
CA TYR A 68 6.07 14.76 1.55
C TYR A 68 4.86 15.56 2.06
N SER A 69 4.55 16.65 1.38
CA SER A 69 3.44 17.56 1.71
C SER A 69 2.07 17.10 1.17
N SER A 70 1.99 15.93 0.54
CA SER A 70 0.76 15.39 -0.04
C SER A 70 0.65 13.90 0.25
N GLN A 71 -0.55 13.46 0.58
CA GLN A 71 -0.89 12.06 0.81
C GLN A 71 -1.43 11.36 -0.46
N ARG A 72 -1.15 11.92 -1.63
CA ARG A 72 -1.48 11.33 -2.93
C ARG A 72 -0.33 10.44 -3.40
N TRP A 73 -0.63 9.16 -3.60
CA TRP A 73 0.34 8.15 -4.01
C TRP A 73 0.05 7.66 -5.42
N LEU A 74 1.11 7.50 -6.21
CA LEU A 74 1.05 7.13 -7.62
C LEU A 74 2.08 6.05 -7.91
N THR A 75 1.72 5.09 -8.76
CA THR A 75 2.72 4.23 -9.39
C THR A 75 3.43 4.98 -10.51
N TYR A 76 4.65 4.57 -10.88
CA TYR A 76 5.39 5.19 -11.99
C TYR A 76 4.57 5.27 -13.28
N LYS A 77 3.91 4.17 -13.66
CA LYS A 77 3.05 4.11 -14.86
C LYS A 77 1.84 5.05 -14.77
N GLN A 78 1.31 5.27 -13.57
CA GLN A 78 0.23 6.23 -13.37
C GLN A 78 0.73 7.68 -13.54
N ALA A 79 1.91 8.01 -13.00
CA ALA A 79 2.52 9.32 -13.18
C ALA A 79 2.81 9.61 -14.66
N GLU A 80 3.40 8.64 -15.38
CA GLU A 80 3.68 8.73 -16.82
C GLU A 80 2.40 8.97 -17.64
N LYS A 81 1.33 8.19 -17.36
CA LYS A 81 0.02 8.38 -18.02
C LYS A 81 -0.62 9.73 -17.73
N ALA A 82 -0.34 10.32 -16.56
CA ALA A 82 -0.81 11.66 -16.20
C ALA A 82 0.08 12.78 -16.80
N GLY A 83 1.08 12.45 -17.62
CA GLY A 83 2.00 13.42 -18.23
C GLY A 83 3.13 13.87 -17.30
N GLY A 84 3.31 13.21 -16.15
CA GLY A 84 4.38 13.47 -15.19
C GLY A 84 5.49 12.43 -15.24
N ASN A 85 6.59 12.69 -14.54
CA ASN A 85 7.67 11.71 -14.36
C ASN A 85 8.17 11.73 -12.92
N VAL A 86 8.63 10.58 -12.43
CA VAL A 86 9.26 10.46 -11.11
C VAL A 86 10.66 11.07 -11.17
N LYS A 87 10.99 11.93 -10.20
CA LYS A 87 12.31 12.56 -10.14
C LYS A 87 13.40 11.50 -10.03
N ARG A 88 14.51 11.71 -10.75
CA ARG A 88 15.66 10.78 -10.72
C ARG A 88 16.19 10.68 -9.28
N GLY A 89 16.35 9.45 -8.80
CA GLY A 89 16.86 9.16 -7.46
C GLY A 89 15.79 8.89 -6.40
N GLU A 90 14.51 9.18 -6.70
CA GLU A 90 13.40 8.83 -5.81
C GLU A 90 13.20 7.31 -5.76
N LYS A 91 12.80 6.81 -4.59
CA LYS A 91 12.49 5.40 -4.36
C LYS A 91 11.01 5.23 -4.08
N GLY A 92 10.40 4.23 -4.70
CA GLY A 92 9.00 3.88 -4.43
C GLY A 92 8.81 3.26 -3.05
N THR A 93 7.64 3.46 -2.47
CA THR A 93 7.21 2.78 -1.24
C THR A 93 6.48 1.49 -1.59
N VAL A 94 6.92 0.37 -1.02
CA VAL A 94 6.25 -0.92 -1.21
C VAL A 94 5.00 -0.96 -0.33
N ILE A 95 3.87 -1.35 -0.91
CA ILE A 95 2.60 -1.51 -0.20
C ILE A 95 2.13 -2.97 -0.28
N CYS A 96 1.27 -3.37 0.64
CA CYS A 96 0.61 -4.67 0.63
C CYS A 96 -0.57 -4.65 -0.34
N TYR A 97 -0.62 -5.57 -1.30
CA TYR A 97 -1.78 -5.72 -2.18
C TYR A 97 -2.39 -7.10 -2.02
N ALA A 98 -3.48 -7.16 -1.27
CA ALA A 98 -4.31 -8.33 -1.14
C ALA A 98 -5.53 -8.18 -2.04
N ASP A 99 -5.78 -9.15 -2.90
CA ASP A 99 -6.97 -9.16 -3.76
C ASP A 99 -7.42 -10.60 -4.03
N ARG A 100 -8.58 -10.76 -4.67
CA ARG A 100 -9.10 -12.05 -5.07
C ARG A 100 -8.97 -12.19 -6.58
N PHE A 101 -8.43 -13.31 -7.05
CA PHE A 101 -8.43 -13.63 -8.48
C PHE A 101 -9.31 -14.85 -8.75
N THR A 102 -9.90 -14.89 -9.94
CA THR A 102 -10.65 -16.06 -10.40
C THR A 102 -9.72 -16.90 -11.28
N PRO A 103 -9.39 -18.15 -10.91
CA PRO A 103 -8.63 -19.04 -11.79
C PRO A 103 -9.34 -19.23 -13.13
N LYS A 104 -8.59 -19.23 -14.24
CA LYS A 104 -9.17 -19.37 -15.59
C LYS A 104 -10.00 -20.65 -15.74
N ASP A 105 -9.53 -21.74 -15.14
CA ASP A 105 -10.23 -23.03 -15.15
C ASP A 105 -11.54 -22.99 -14.36
N GLU A 106 -11.58 -22.22 -13.25
CA GLU A 106 -12.81 -22.00 -12.48
C GLU A 106 -13.77 -21.09 -13.24
N ALA A 107 -13.28 -20.05 -13.91
CA ALA A 107 -14.11 -19.18 -14.75
C ALA A 107 -14.77 -19.98 -15.90
N GLN A 108 -14.04 -20.94 -16.48
CA GLN A 108 -14.56 -21.77 -17.55
C GLN A 108 -15.58 -22.81 -17.06
N LYS A 109 -15.34 -23.43 -15.90
CA LYS A 109 -16.30 -24.34 -15.25
C LYS A 109 -17.57 -23.64 -14.79
N ALA A 110 -17.44 -22.46 -14.18
CA ALA A 110 -18.56 -21.63 -13.77
C ALA A 110 -19.47 -21.27 -14.95
N ARG A 111 -18.88 -20.98 -16.12
CA ARG A 111 -19.61 -20.71 -17.36
C ARG A 111 -20.33 -21.94 -17.93
N SER A 112 -19.76 -23.14 -17.80
CA SER A 112 -20.43 -24.37 -18.26
C SER A 112 -21.51 -24.87 -17.31
N GLU A 113 -21.41 -24.53 -16.02
CA GLU A 113 -22.31 -25.01 -14.95
C GLU A 113 -23.36 -23.97 -14.52
N ASP A 114 -23.44 -22.82 -15.22
CA ASP A 114 -24.30 -21.67 -14.90
C ASP A 114 -24.28 -21.29 -13.40
N ARG A 115 -23.07 -21.24 -12.83
CA ARG A 115 -22.84 -20.89 -11.42
C ARG A 115 -21.86 -19.74 -11.28
N ASP A 116 -21.83 -19.12 -10.10
CA ASP A 116 -20.82 -18.13 -9.76
C ASP A 116 -19.41 -18.75 -9.69
N ALA A 117 -18.42 -18.02 -10.22
CA ALA A 117 -17.03 -18.45 -10.25
C ALA A 117 -16.39 -18.31 -8.87
N ARG A 118 -15.68 -19.35 -8.43
CA ARG A 118 -14.98 -19.31 -7.14
C ARG A 118 -13.73 -18.44 -7.28
N THR A 119 -13.66 -17.42 -6.43
CA THR A 119 -12.49 -16.54 -6.34
C THR A 119 -11.52 -17.04 -5.27
N VAL A 120 -10.23 -17.07 -5.59
CA VAL A 120 -9.15 -17.39 -4.65
C VAL A 120 -8.52 -16.10 -4.17
N ALA A 121 -8.44 -15.89 -2.86
CA ALA A 121 -7.75 -14.76 -2.27
C ALA A 121 -6.23 -14.93 -2.33
N PHE A 122 -5.50 -13.85 -2.61
CA PHE A 122 -4.05 -13.79 -2.51
C PHE A 122 -3.61 -12.56 -1.71
N LEU A 123 -2.41 -12.68 -1.14
CA LEU A 123 -1.72 -11.66 -0.35
C LEU A 123 -0.39 -11.28 -1.00
#